data_AF-G7VER8-F1
#
_entry.id   AF-G7VER8-F1
#
_cell.length_a   1.000
_cell.length_b   1.000
_cell.length_c   1.000
_cell.angle_alpha   90.00
_cell.angle_beta   90.00
_cell.angle_gamma   90.00
#
_symmetry.space_group_name_H-M   'P 1'
#
loop_
_entity.id
_entity.type
_entity.pdbx_description
1 polymer ?
#
loop_
_entity_poly.entity_id
_entity_poly.type
_entity_poly.pdbx_seq_one_letter_code
_entity_poly.pdbx_strand_id
1 'polypeptide(L)'
;MAEEVVQELRRVYEKAVKEVGGTLDRYTQPGEHWAGVAREMAFENASLTRFFLSWLSAYLWAAEGDKRAVADFLTAAVMGDGSIQTAVRREESGVELAGDVRLTVGRFSAKKKKKRGEVEKVTHIHKAALALGVLKAAGHAPERVYAKVGGERVWFELAWGVDKAREFLSSASLWLYAVELAGGADEIRIKYLRALEVVGVEARLEGFTAEGKRPRARLVVRLGGDTAEYSIRLREGNAVVLEFNTTRREEAERRAALLRAVGVKAEVDKYYDKSRGRDVWHIDVSTNALAAESVHEAVRKAVAEFLKKCREAGVLGEEAYRRLAAKFERGMPEWGEVRFSVRLTGSGAVEVVYRPQSPQSFSKAVELLRGLGMRDSCEGVWCVVHFTAREPREGEEGFVRITAHGLRYIGWLALHGEGGAREKAQRLKEMLLKEAERRGEEVRRRLEEYFREGEQWGTVKPPIEKEVEVEGRRVRVRVEEVEAGVKQGKTREHLVVKIRAKVFEGDSEVTLEKEARFYKKSGGEIMGYVVIHASAEGGREADYARTTAVLKTLGVDKWIREKGRIQLTSGAVDALMRLEPVCAALGQCRKT
;
A
#
# COMPACT_ATOMS: atom_id res chain seq x y z
N MET A 1 -23.41 -30.09 31.35
CA MET A 1 -23.13 -29.04 30.34
C MET A 1 -21.68 -28.53 30.37
N ALA A 2 -21.25 -27.69 31.33
CA ALA A 2 -19.84 -27.23 31.37
C ALA A 2 -18.85 -28.33 31.77
N GLU A 3 -19.26 -29.22 32.67
CA GLU A 3 -18.43 -30.29 33.23
C GLU A 3 -18.27 -31.49 32.28
N GLU A 4 -19.29 -31.83 31.50
CA GLU A 4 -19.22 -32.82 30.41
C GLU A 4 -18.31 -32.37 29.27
N VAL A 5 -18.29 -31.06 28.97
CA VAL A 5 -17.40 -30.52 27.94
C VAL A 5 -15.96 -30.40 28.44
N VAL A 6 -15.76 -30.13 29.73
CA VAL A 6 -14.45 -30.23 30.37
C VAL A 6 -13.95 -31.67 30.37
N GLN A 7 -14.82 -32.66 30.62
CA GLN A 7 -14.46 -34.08 30.53
C GLN A 7 -14.20 -34.55 29.10
N GLU A 8 -14.95 -34.09 28.10
CA GLU A 8 -14.72 -34.46 26.70
C GLU A 8 -13.43 -33.83 26.15
N LEU A 9 -13.14 -32.57 26.50
CA LEU A 9 -11.85 -31.92 26.22
C LEU A 9 -10.70 -32.61 26.94
N ARG A 10 -10.89 -33.05 28.19
CA ARG A 10 -9.89 -33.80 28.97
C ARG A 10 -9.64 -35.18 28.37
N ARG A 11 -10.67 -35.87 27.86
CA ARG A 11 -10.57 -37.18 27.20
C ARG A 11 -9.90 -37.10 25.83
N VAL A 12 -10.19 -36.05 25.05
CA VAL A 12 -9.53 -35.76 23.76
C VAL A 12 -8.07 -35.33 23.99
N TYR A 13 -7.81 -34.53 25.03
CA TYR A 13 -6.48 -34.11 25.47
C TYR A 13 -5.65 -35.29 26.01
N GLU A 14 -6.20 -36.15 26.87
CA GLU A 14 -5.53 -37.35 27.40
C GLU A 14 -5.24 -38.40 26.32
N LYS A 15 -6.11 -38.53 25.30
CA LYS A 15 -5.86 -39.38 24.13
C LYS A 15 -4.73 -38.83 23.25
N ALA A 16 -4.68 -37.51 23.04
CA ALA A 16 -3.59 -36.83 22.33
C ALA A 16 -2.26 -36.85 23.11
N VAL A 17 -2.32 -36.77 24.44
CA VAL A 17 -1.17 -36.87 25.37
C VAL A 17 -0.61 -38.30 25.45
N LYS A 18 -1.46 -39.34 25.33
CA LYS A 18 -1.00 -40.75 25.25
C LYS A 18 -0.29 -41.08 23.93
N GLU A 19 -0.65 -40.43 22.82
CA GLU A 19 -0.01 -40.60 21.52
C GLU A 19 1.24 -39.71 21.33
N VAL A 20 1.38 -38.64 22.11
CA VAL A 20 2.50 -37.68 22.03
C VAL A 20 3.04 -37.44 23.44
N GLY A 21 3.89 -38.37 23.90
CA GLY A 21 4.36 -38.42 25.28
C GLY A 21 5.03 -37.15 25.80
N GLY A 22 4.67 -36.76 27.03
CA GLY A 22 5.62 -36.41 28.08
C GLY A 22 5.87 -34.93 28.41
N THR A 23 5.43 -33.95 27.62
CA THR A 23 5.94 -32.57 27.81
C THR A 23 4.94 -31.47 28.18
N LEU A 24 3.67 -31.77 28.48
CA LEU A 24 2.70 -30.72 28.88
C LEU A 24 2.36 -30.65 30.39
N ASP A 25 2.84 -31.56 31.24
CA ASP A 25 2.52 -31.54 32.68
C ASP A 25 3.10 -30.36 33.46
N ARG A 26 3.98 -29.54 32.84
CA ARG A 26 4.63 -28.41 33.52
C ARG A 26 3.90 -27.08 33.37
N TYR A 27 2.84 -26.98 32.54
CA TYR A 27 2.29 -25.69 32.12
C TYR A 27 0.93 -25.30 32.71
N THR A 28 0.34 -26.11 33.61
CA THR A 28 -1.05 -25.85 34.07
C THR A 28 -1.29 -26.01 35.58
N GLN A 29 -0.27 -25.90 36.45
CA GLN A 29 -0.53 -25.81 37.89
C GLN A 29 -0.59 -24.34 38.38
N PRO A 30 -1.69 -23.93 39.06
CA PRO A 30 -1.85 -22.57 39.56
C PRO A 30 -1.14 -22.42 40.91
N GLY A 31 0.05 -21.84 40.90
CA GLY A 31 0.78 -21.37 42.07
C GLY A 31 1.74 -20.26 41.68
N GLU A 32 2.17 -19.45 42.64
CA GLU A 32 2.86 -18.13 42.59
C GLU A 32 4.19 -18.03 41.79
N HIS A 33 4.27 -18.68 40.63
CA HIS A 33 5.46 -18.74 39.78
C HIS A 33 5.23 -18.17 38.37
N TRP A 34 4.14 -17.43 38.14
CA TRP A 34 3.88 -16.77 36.85
C TRP A 34 4.73 -15.50 36.65
N ALA A 35 5.13 -14.83 37.74
CA ALA A 35 5.92 -13.60 37.65
C ALA A 35 7.39 -13.84 37.24
N GLY A 36 7.94 -15.02 37.52
CA GLY A 36 9.32 -15.40 37.16
C GLY A 36 9.46 -15.86 35.71
N VAL A 37 8.57 -16.75 35.24
CA VAL A 37 8.63 -17.33 33.89
C VAL A 37 8.24 -16.33 32.80
N ALA A 38 7.30 -15.43 33.07
CA ALA A 38 6.96 -14.33 32.15
C ALA A 38 8.14 -13.34 31.97
N ARG A 39 9.03 -13.21 32.96
CA ARG A 39 10.24 -12.38 32.87
C ARG A 39 11.36 -13.04 32.09
N GLU A 40 11.57 -14.35 32.23
CA GLU A 40 12.65 -15.06 31.51
C GLU A 40 12.28 -15.40 30.05
N MET A 41 11.03 -15.75 29.73
CA MET A 41 10.65 -16.15 28.36
C MET A 41 10.35 -14.98 27.41
N ALA A 42 10.06 -13.79 27.93
CA ALA A 42 9.66 -12.64 27.10
C ALA A 42 10.82 -12.00 26.31
N PHE A 43 12.07 -12.19 26.74
CA PHE A 43 13.21 -11.41 26.24
C PHE A 43 14.11 -12.13 25.22
N GLU A 44 14.00 -13.45 25.03
CA GLU A 44 14.94 -14.18 24.15
C GLU A 44 14.38 -14.62 22.79
N ASN A 45 13.07 -14.52 22.53
CA ASN A 45 12.50 -14.99 21.26
C ASN A 45 11.36 -14.11 20.74
N ALA A 46 11.71 -13.12 19.90
CA ALA A 46 10.80 -12.10 19.37
C ALA A 46 9.53 -12.65 18.68
N SER A 47 9.56 -13.88 18.19
CA SER A 47 8.43 -14.54 17.52
C SER A 47 7.40 -15.12 18.50
N LEU A 48 7.86 -15.56 19.68
CA LEU A 48 7.02 -16.10 20.75
C LEU A 48 6.30 -14.97 21.48
N THR A 49 7.03 -13.89 21.80
CA THR A 49 6.51 -12.74 22.56
C THR A 49 5.41 -11.99 21.80
N ARG A 50 5.53 -11.83 20.47
CA ARG A 50 4.61 -10.95 19.71
C ARG A 50 3.26 -11.59 19.40
N PHE A 51 3.21 -12.90 19.16
CA PHE A 51 2.00 -13.57 18.73
C PHE A 51 1.38 -14.41 19.85
N PHE A 52 2.15 -15.20 20.59
CA PHE A 52 1.54 -16.08 21.60
C PHE A 52 0.95 -15.30 22.79
N LEU A 53 1.63 -14.24 23.25
CA LEU A 53 1.09 -13.37 24.30
C LEU A 53 -0.19 -12.66 23.87
N SER A 54 -0.27 -12.19 22.62
CA SER A 54 -1.49 -11.56 22.10
C SER A 54 -2.70 -12.50 22.13
N TRP A 55 -2.49 -13.78 21.81
CA TRP A 55 -3.54 -14.79 21.89
C TRP A 55 -3.91 -15.14 23.35
N LEU A 56 -2.92 -15.14 24.25
CA LEU A 56 -3.14 -15.39 25.68
C LEU A 56 -3.87 -14.22 26.34
N SER A 57 -3.51 -12.99 26.01
CA SER A 57 -4.21 -11.78 26.46
C SER A 57 -5.65 -11.78 25.99
N ALA A 58 -5.90 -12.08 24.71
CA ALA A 58 -7.27 -12.23 24.19
C ALA A 58 -8.06 -13.30 24.97
N TYR A 59 -7.41 -14.40 25.38
CA TYR A 59 -8.08 -15.44 26.17
C TYR A 59 -8.42 -14.96 27.58
N LEU A 60 -7.48 -14.31 28.26
CA LEU A 60 -7.69 -13.76 29.60
C LEU A 60 -8.81 -12.71 29.59
N TRP A 61 -8.80 -11.81 28.61
CA TRP A 61 -9.86 -10.81 28.41
C TRP A 61 -11.22 -11.44 28.12
N ALA A 62 -11.27 -12.50 27.29
CA ALA A 62 -12.51 -13.23 27.05
C ALA A 62 -13.03 -13.89 28.34
N ALA A 63 -12.14 -14.44 29.17
CA ALA A 63 -12.50 -15.06 30.45
C ALA A 63 -13.00 -14.02 31.47
N GLU A 64 -12.55 -12.78 31.39
CA GLU A 64 -13.02 -11.64 32.19
C GLU A 64 -14.30 -10.99 31.63
N GLY A 65 -14.80 -11.46 30.47
CA GLY A 65 -16.00 -10.93 29.83
C GLY A 65 -15.77 -9.64 29.04
N ASP A 66 -14.51 -9.31 28.70
CA ASP A 66 -14.20 -8.16 27.84
C ASP A 66 -14.66 -8.44 26.39
N LYS A 67 -15.52 -7.55 25.89
CA LYS A 67 -16.12 -7.62 24.55
C LYS A 67 -15.10 -7.38 23.42
N ARG A 68 -13.90 -6.89 23.72
CA ARG A 68 -12.80 -6.67 22.75
C ARG A 68 -11.99 -7.92 22.47
N ALA A 69 -12.07 -8.94 23.33
CA ALA A 69 -11.25 -10.13 23.25
C ALA A 69 -11.28 -10.86 21.90
N VAL A 70 -12.45 -10.91 21.24
CA VAL A 70 -12.62 -11.51 19.91
C VAL A 70 -11.86 -10.72 18.84
N ALA A 71 -11.87 -9.38 18.94
CA ALA A 71 -11.15 -8.51 18.02
C ALA A 71 -9.63 -8.69 18.15
N ASP A 72 -9.14 -8.76 19.39
CA ASP A 72 -7.72 -8.97 19.66
C ASP A 72 -7.24 -10.34 19.17
N PHE A 73 -8.07 -11.37 19.35
CA PHE A 73 -7.83 -12.70 18.78
C PHE A 73 -7.79 -12.67 17.24
N LEU A 74 -8.79 -12.06 16.59
CA LEU A 74 -8.84 -11.97 15.12
C LEU A 74 -7.64 -11.19 14.57
N THR A 75 -7.24 -10.10 15.23
CA THR A 75 -6.03 -9.34 14.87
C THR A 75 -4.79 -10.24 14.96
N ALA A 76 -4.62 -10.92 16.09
CA ALA A 76 -3.47 -11.80 16.31
C ALA A 76 -3.45 -13.00 15.36
N ALA A 77 -4.60 -13.45 14.86
CA ALA A 77 -4.72 -14.49 13.84
C ALA A 77 -4.42 -13.98 12.44
N VAL A 78 -4.97 -12.83 12.06
CA VAL A 78 -4.75 -12.20 10.75
C VAL A 78 -3.28 -11.80 10.55
N MET A 79 -2.60 -11.35 11.62
CA MET A 79 -1.17 -11.00 11.61
C MET A 79 -0.24 -12.22 11.61
N GLY A 80 -0.71 -13.40 12.02
CA GLY A 80 0.10 -14.61 12.24
C GLY A 80 0.00 -15.67 11.13
N ASP A 81 -0.19 -15.25 9.87
CA ASP A 81 -0.42 -16.07 8.65
C ASP A 81 -1.83 -16.66 8.49
N GLY A 82 -2.82 -16.18 9.27
CA GLY A 82 -4.23 -16.55 9.14
C GLY A 82 -4.98 -15.83 8.02
N SER A 83 -6.13 -16.38 7.64
CA SER A 83 -7.06 -15.77 6.68
C SER A 83 -8.51 -16.13 7.00
N ILE A 84 -9.42 -15.20 6.72
CA ILE A 84 -10.87 -15.44 6.70
C ILE A 84 -11.27 -15.71 5.24
N GLN A 85 -11.99 -16.79 5.01
CA GLN A 85 -12.51 -17.19 3.70
C GLN A 85 -14.02 -17.35 3.77
N THR A 86 -14.69 -16.97 2.69
CA THR A 86 -16.12 -17.22 2.47
C THR A 86 -16.33 -17.79 1.09
N ALA A 87 -17.32 -18.67 0.96
CA ALA A 87 -17.82 -19.09 -0.33
C ALA A 87 -18.81 -18.02 -0.83
N VAL A 88 -18.52 -17.45 -2.01
CA VAL A 88 -19.30 -16.37 -2.61
C VAL A 88 -19.88 -16.87 -3.92
N ARG A 89 -21.19 -16.77 -4.12
CA ARG A 89 -21.84 -16.88 -5.43
C ARG A 89 -22.12 -15.47 -5.94
N ARG A 90 -21.69 -15.17 -7.16
CA ARG A 90 -22.06 -13.94 -7.86
C ARG A 90 -23.27 -14.21 -8.74
N GLU A 91 -24.36 -13.50 -8.50
CA GLU A 91 -25.51 -13.43 -9.40
C GLU A 91 -25.64 -12.00 -9.96
N GLU A 92 -26.42 -11.82 -11.03
CA GLU A 92 -26.56 -10.53 -11.73
C GLU A 92 -27.14 -9.40 -10.85
N SER A 93 -27.79 -9.74 -9.72
CA SER A 93 -28.38 -8.80 -8.76
C SER A 93 -27.49 -8.47 -7.55
N GLY A 94 -26.33 -9.13 -7.38
CA GLY A 94 -25.46 -8.91 -6.23
C GLY A 94 -24.58 -10.10 -5.83
N VAL A 95 -23.89 -9.92 -4.71
CA VAL A 95 -23.01 -10.93 -4.10
C VAL A 95 -23.81 -11.66 -3.04
N GLU A 96 -24.15 -12.94 -3.26
CA GLU A 96 -24.70 -13.80 -2.20
C GLU A 96 -23.56 -14.60 -1.52
N LEU A 97 -23.54 -14.54 -0.20
CA LEU A 97 -22.67 -15.37 0.63
C LEU A 97 -23.25 -16.80 0.62
N ALA A 98 -22.69 -17.66 -0.23
CA ALA A 98 -23.14 -19.03 -0.41
C ALA A 98 -22.16 -20.01 0.28
N GLY A 99 -22.20 -20.08 1.62
CA GLY A 99 -21.51 -21.11 2.40
C GLY A 99 -20.95 -20.64 3.75
N ASP A 100 -20.20 -21.52 4.42
CA ASP A 100 -19.60 -21.23 5.74
C ASP A 100 -18.53 -20.13 5.68
N VAL A 101 -18.42 -19.38 6.78
CA VAL A 101 -17.28 -18.51 7.08
C VAL A 101 -16.20 -19.35 7.72
N ARG A 102 -15.00 -19.38 7.13
CA ARG A 102 -13.86 -20.17 7.63
C ARG A 102 -12.71 -19.28 8.05
N LEU A 103 -12.22 -19.47 9.28
CA LEU A 103 -11.02 -18.84 9.81
C LEU A 103 -9.88 -19.85 9.86
N THR A 104 -8.78 -19.56 9.17
CA THR A 104 -7.56 -20.36 9.24
C THR A 104 -6.71 -19.97 10.45
N VAL A 105 -6.35 -20.95 11.27
CA VAL A 105 -5.52 -20.79 12.46
C VAL A 105 -4.27 -21.68 12.39
N GLY A 106 -3.12 -21.10 12.74
CA GLY A 106 -1.90 -21.86 13.00
C GLY A 106 -1.20 -22.42 11.77
N ARG A 107 -1.03 -21.64 10.71
CA ARG A 107 -0.29 -22.05 9.50
C ARG A 107 1.22 -22.10 9.79
N PHE A 108 1.85 -23.28 9.71
CA PHE A 108 3.29 -23.47 9.93
C PHE A 108 3.96 -24.34 8.86
N SER A 109 5.27 -24.15 8.64
CA SER A 109 6.11 -25.02 7.79
C SER A 109 6.72 -26.16 8.60
N ALA A 110 6.63 -27.40 8.10
CA ALA A 110 7.04 -28.63 8.78
C ALA A 110 8.57 -28.87 8.81
N LYS A 111 9.37 -28.12 8.04
CA LYS A 111 10.84 -28.27 8.02
C LYS A 111 11.57 -27.15 8.76
N LYS A 112 11.72 -27.29 10.08
CA LYS A 112 12.94 -26.85 10.78
C LYS A 112 13.39 -28.00 11.68
N LYS A 113 14.50 -28.66 11.31
CA LYS A 113 15.12 -29.72 12.12
C LYS A 113 15.34 -29.21 13.55
N LYS A 114 14.86 -29.96 14.56
CA LYS A 114 15.19 -29.78 15.97
C LYS A 114 16.73 -29.75 16.10
N LYS A 115 17.32 -28.61 16.45
CA LYS A 115 18.66 -28.61 17.08
C LYS A 115 18.46 -29.05 18.53
N ARG A 116 19.28 -30.01 18.99
CA ARG A 116 19.29 -30.49 20.38
C ARG A 116 19.48 -29.28 21.31
N GLY A 117 18.51 -29.02 22.19
CA GLY A 117 18.55 -27.92 23.17
C GLY A 117 17.55 -26.77 22.96
N GLU A 118 16.79 -26.71 21.87
CA GLU A 118 15.72 -25.69 21.73
C GLU A 118 14.47 -26.07 22.53
N VAL A 119 13.99 -25.14 23.36
CA VAL A 119 12.71 -25.18 24.10
C VAL A 119 11.54 -25.50 23.16
N GLU A 120 10.55 -26.25 23.63
CA GLU A 120 9.36 -26.62 22.86
C GLU A 120 8.67 -25.40 22.23
N LYS A 121 8.64 -25.36 20.89
CA LYS A 121 8.00 -24.29 20.14
C LYS A 121 6.47 -24.45 20.22
N VAL A 122 5.77 -23.34 20.42
CA VAL A 122 4.30 -23.26 20.28
C VAL A 122 3.88 -23.85 18.93
N THR A 123 3.12 -24.95 18.97
CA THR A 123 2.69 -25.68 17.78
C THR A 123 1.40 -25.07 17.20
N HIS A 124 1.04 -25.49 15.98
CA HIS A 124 -0.27 -25.17 15.38
C HIS A 124 -1.44 -25.65 16.26
N ILE A 125 -1.26 -26.76 16.98
CA ILE A 125 -2.24 -27.32 17.93
C ILE A 125 -2.44 -26.37 19.13
N HIS A 126 -1.36 -25.85 19.72
CA HIS A 126 -1.45 -24.89 20.83
C HIS A 126 -2.21 -23.62 20.42
N LYS A 127 -1.94 -23.08 19.21
CA LYS A 127 -2.67 -21.92 18.70
C LYS A 127 -4.15 -22.21 18.45
N ALA A 128 -4.47 -23.36 17.89
CA ALA A 128 -5.87 -23.76 17.64
C ALA A 128 -6.64 -23.98 18.95
N ALA A 129 -6.03 -24.60 19.96
CA ALA A 129 -6.64 -24.78 21.27
C ALA A 129 -6.94 -23.43 21.94
N LEU A 130 -5.99 -22.48 21.87
CA LEU A 130 -6.17 -21.13 22.40
C LEU A 130 -7.25 -20.36 21.61
N ALA A 131 -7.30 -20.52 20.28
CA ALA A 131 -8.37 -19.99 19.42
C ALA A 131 -9.76 -20.39 19.93
N LEU A 132 -9.92 -21.70 20.12
CA LEU A 132 -11.17 -22.30 20.55
C LEU A 132 -11.53 -21.85 21.97
N GLY A 133 -10.52 -21.71 22.84
CA GLY A 133 -10.67 -21.16 24.18
C GLY A 133 -11.22 -19.74 24.17
N VAL A 134 -10.60 -18.82 23.41
CA VAL A 134 -11.05 -17.42 23.30
C VAL A 134 -12.47 -17.36 22.75
N LEU A 135 -12.70 -18.03 21.62
CA LEU A 135 -14.00 -18.01 20.93
C LEU A 135 -15.11 -18.59 21.80
N LYS A 136 -14.84 -19.67 22.54
CA LYS A 136 -15.81 -20.26 23.46
C LYS A 136 -16.07 -19.39 24.68
N ALA A 137 -15.04 -18.83 25.30
CA ALA A 137 -15.18 -17.93 26.45
C ALA A 137 -15.96 -16.66 26.08
N ALA A 138 -15.77 -16.16 24.86
CA ALA A 138 -16.54 -15.04 24.31
C ALA A 138 -17.93 -15.43 23.77
N GLY A 139 -18.37 -16.69 23.86
CA GLY A 139 -19.70 -17.13 23.40
C GLY A 139 -19.84 -17.35 21.89
N HIS A 140 -18.75 -17.38 21.14
CA HIS A 140 -18.72 -17.47 19.67
C HIS A 140 -18.00 -18.73 19.15
N ALA A 141 -18.23 -19.87 19.80
CA ALA A 141 -17.60 -21.13 19.42
C ALA A 141 -17.90 -21.52 17.94
N PRO A 142 -16.92 -22.03 17.19
CA PRO A 142 -17.14 -22.51 15.83
C PRO A 142 -18.06 -23.73 15.80
N GLU A 143 -18.85 -23.82 14.74
CA GLU A 143 -19.75 -24.96 14.51
C GLU A 143 -19.00 -26.19 14.02
N ARG A 144 -17.92 -25.97 13.27
CA ARG A 144 -17.06 -27.04 12.75
C ARG A 144 -15.59 -26.65 12.82
N VAL A 145 -14.74 -27.65 13.02
CA VAL A 145 -13.27 -27.50 13.05
C VAL A 145 -12.66 -28.55 12.13
N TYR A 146 -11.84 -28.11 11.19
CA TYR A 146 -11.16 -28.99 10.24
C TYR A 146 -9.66 -28.94 10.45
N ALA A 147 -9.00 -30.10 10.58
CA ALA A 147 -7.56 -30.20 10.44
C ALA A 147 -7.20 -30.27 8.95
N LYS A 148 -6.23 -29.46 8.51
CA LYS A 148 -5.81 -29.36 7.10
C LYS A 148 -4.31 -29.57 6.97
N VAL A 149 -3.93 -30.26 5.91
CA VAL A 149 -2.54 -30.52 5.53
C VAL A 149 -2.37 -30.18 4.05
N GLY A 150 -1.33 -29.43 3.70
CA GLY A 150 -1.02 -29.04 2.33
C GLY A 150 0.47 -28.89 2.12
N GLY A 151 1.07 -29.80 1.35
CA GLY A 151 2.52 -29.91 1.22
C GLY A 151 3.17 -30.12 2.58
N GLU A 152 4.09 -29.23 2.96
CA GLU A 152 4.76 -29.23 4.25
C GLU A 152 4.05 -28.38 5.32
N ARG A 153 2.77 -28.01 5.14
CA ARG A 153 2.05 -27.14 6.07
C ARG A 153 0.86 -27.83 6.73
N VAL A 154 0.67 -27.55 8.01
CA VAL A 154 -0.50 -28.00 8.80
C VAL A 154 -1.17 -26.79 9.43
N TRP A 155 -2.50 -26.76 9.41
CA TRP A 155 -3.33 -25.70 10.01
C TRP A 155 -4.72 -26.21 10.38
N PHE A 156 -5.47 -25.40 11.13
CA PHE A 156 -6.88 -25.64 11.41
C PHE A 156 -7.77 -24.62 10.70
N GLU A 157 -8.94 -25.05 10.24
CA GLU A 157 -10.01 -24.17 9.76
C GLU A 157 -11.18 -24.25 10.74
N LEU A 158 -11.51 -23.12 11.36
CA LEU A 158 -12.69 -22.95 12.20
C LEU A 158 -13.83 -22.44 11.33
N ALA A 159 -15.02 -23.01 11.42
CA ALA A 159 -16.12 -22.69 10.53
C ALA A 159 -17.42 -22.36 11.26
N TRP A 160 -18.15 -21.36 10.75
CA TRP A 160 -19.45 -20.91 11.21
C TRP A 160 -20.39 -20.71 10.03
N GLY A 161 -21.69 -20.95 10.23
CA GLY A 161 -22.73 -20.39 9.38
C GLY A 161 -22.67 -18.85 9.36
N VAL A 162 -23.11 -18.26 8.24
CA VAL A 162 -23.00 -16.82 7.97
C VAL A 162 -23.63 -15.97 9.08
N ASP A 163 -24.80 -16.34 9.59
CA ASP A 163 -25.50 -15.54 10.60
C ASP A 163 -24.79 -15.52 11.96
N LYS A 164 -24.27 -16.66 12.43
CA LYS A 164 -23.44 -16.69 13.64
C LYS A 164 -22.12 -15.95 13.44
N ALA A 165 -21.55 -16.03 12.24
CA ALA A 165 -20.33 -15.30 11.93
C ALA A 165 -20.52 -13.79 11.97
N ARG A 166 -21.65 -13.30 11.43
CA ARG A 166 -22.01 -11.87 11.47
C ARG A 166 -22.04 -11.32 12.89
N GLU A 167 -22.58 -12.06 13.85
CA GLU A 167 -22.71 -11.60 15.24
C GLU A 167 -21.35 -11.24 15.86
N PHE A 168 -20.39 -12.16 15.81
CA PHE A 168 -19.07 -11.94 16.41
C PHE A 168 -18.19 -11.00 15.57
N LEU A 169 -18.31 -11.06 14.23
CA LEU A 169 -17.55 -10.18 13.34
C LEU A 169 -18.02 -8.73 13.41
N SER A 170 -19.31 -8.46 13.64
CA SER A 170 -19.82 -7.09 13.83
C SER A 170 -19.19 -6.44 15.06
N SER A 171 -19.25 -7.17 16.18
CA SER A 171 -18.67 -6.74 17.45
C SER A 171 -17.16 -6.52 17.32
N ALA A 172 -16.47 -7.45 16.66
CA ALA A 172 -15.03 -7.35 16.43
C ALA A 172 -14.67 -6.19 15.49
N SER A 173 -15.46 -5.95 14.43
CA SER A 173 -15.16 -4.95 13.40
C SER A 173 -15.13 -3.52 13.95
N LEU A 174 -15.94 -3.21 14.97
CA LEU A 174 -15.91 -1.94 15.69
C LEU A 174 -14.56 -1.68 16.39
N TRP A 175 -13.88 -2.73 16.83
CA TRP A 175 -12.61 -2.65 17.55
C TRP A 175 -11.40 -2.90 16.66
N LEU A 176 -11.53 -3.74 15.63
CA LEU A 176 -10.48 -4.07 14.66
C LEU A 176 -9.99 -2.83 13.89
N TYR A 177 -10.88 -1.91 13.51
CA TYR A 177 -10.46 -0.69 12.80
C TYR A 177 -9.65 0.27 13.68
N ALA A 178 -9.86 0.26 15.01
CA ALA A 178 -9.04 1.06 15.92
C ALA A 178 -7.56 0.61 15.91
N VAL A 179 -7.30 -0.64 15.55
CA VAL A 179 -5.96 -1.23 15.45
C VAL A 179 -5.30 -0.94 14.08
N GLU A 180 -6.05 -0.83 12.98
CA GLU A 180 -5.52 -0.46 11.65
C GLU A 180 -4.91 0.96 11.59
N LEU A 181 -5.41 1.90 12.40
CA LEU A 181 -4.85 3.25 12.50
C LEU A 181 -3.43 3.29 13.11
N ALA A 182 -2.94 2.17 13.67
CA ALA A 182 -1.58 2.03 14.19
C ALA A 182 -0.54 1.57 13.13
N GLY A 183 -0.93 1.47 11.86
CA GLY A 183 -0.03 1.21 10.73
C GLY A 183 0.25 -0.27 10.48
N GLY A 184 -0.46 -0.87 9.52
CA GLY A 184 -0.20 -2.24 9.08
C GLY A 184 -0.69 -2.50 7.65
N ALA A 185 0.25 -2.93 6.79
CA ALA A 185 0.16 -3.50 5.44
C ALA A 185 -1.21 -3.61 4.72
N ASP A 186 -1.22 -3.29 3.41
CA ASP A 186 -2.40 -3.38 2.52
C ASP A 186 -3.07 -4.78 2.52
N GLU A 187 -2.35 -5.86 2.89
CA GLU A 187 -2.91 -7.21 3.07
C GLU A 187 -3.89 -7.32 4.26
N ILE A 188 -3.67 -6.57 5.35
CA ILE A 188 -4.56 -6.56 6.52
C ILE A 188 -5.88 -5.87 6.14
N ARG A 189 -5.79 -4.76 5.41
CA ARG A 189 -6.95 -4.04 4.86
C ARG A 189 -7.78 -4.89 3.92
N ILE A 190 -7.17 -5.62 2.99
CA ILE A 190 -7.91 -6.51 2.09
C ILE A 190 -8.63 -7.62 2.88
N LYS A 191 -7.98 -8.17 3.92
CA LYS A 191 -8.61 -9.17 4.80
C LYS A 191 -9.76 -8.56 5.64
N TYR A 192 -9.62 -7.31 6.09
CA TYR A 192 -10.66 -6.58 6.82
C TYR A 192 -11.87 -6.25 5.92
N LEU A 193 -11.64 -5.74 4.71
CA LEU A 193 -12.71 -5.48 3.73
C LEU A 193 -13.50 -6.76 3.41
N ARG A 194 -12.84 -7.91 3.27
CA ARG A 194 -13.52 -9.21 3.14
C ARG A 194 -14.35 -9.58 4.37
N ALA A 195 -13.90 -9.24 5.58
CA ALA A 195 -14.70 -9.45 6.79
C ALA A 195 -15.95 -8.55 6.81
N LEU A 196 -15.86 -7.31 6.33
CA LEU A 196 -17.01 -6.41 6.19
C LEU A 196 -18.06 -6.94 5.19
N GLU A 197 -17.63 -7.59 4.09
CA GLU A 197 -18.56 -8.25 3.16
C GLU A 197 -19.40 -9.34 3.85
N VAL A 198 -18.82 -10.04 4.84
CA VAL A 198 -19.52 -11.05 5.65
C VAL A 198 -20.50 -10.42 6.61
N VAL A 199 -20.05 -9.39 7.34
CA VAL A 199 -20.85 -8.66 8.35
C VAL A 199 -22.09 -8.03 7.71
N GLY A 200 -21.95 -7.57 6.47
CA GLY A 200 -22.98 -6.82 5.77
C GLY A 200 -23.00 -5.37 6.24
N VAL A 201 -22.65 -4.47 5.34
CA VAL A 201 -22.75 -3.03 5.58
C VAL A 201 -23.95 -2.50 4.82
N GLU A 202 -24.88 -1.89 5.54
CA GLU A 202 -26.02 -1.20 4.96
C GLU A 202 -25.97 0.27 5.32
N ALA A 203 -26.31 1.13 4.37
CA ALA A 203 -26.49 2.54 4.62
C ALA A 203 -27.72 3.04 3.87
N ARG A 204 -28.56 3.81 4.56
CA ARG A 204 -29.80 4.36 3.99
C ARG A 204 -30.07 5.76 4.52
N LEU A 205 -30.82 6.52 3.72
CA LEU A 205 -31.26 7.86 4.10
C LEU A 205 -32.69 7.85 4.63
N GLU A 206 -32.90 8.60 5.71
CA GLU A 206 -34.22 8.83 6.28
C GLU A 206 -34.52 10.33 6.46
N GLY A 207 -35.80 10.70 6.36
CA GLY A 207 -36.28 12.03 6.73
C GLY A 207 -35.64 13.18 5.95
N PHE A 208 -35.46 13.01 4.64
CA PHE A 208 -34.95 14.08 3.77
C PHE A 208 -35.91 15.28 3.75
N THR A 209 -35.37 16.48 3.94
CA THR A 209 -36.08 17.75 3.75
C THR A 209 -35.13 18.78 3.12
N ALA A 210 -35.69 19.67 2.30
CA ALA A 210 -34.99 20.78 1.66
C ALA A 210 -35.60 22.15 2.02
N GLU A 211 -36.41 22.21 3.09
CA GLU A 211 -37.04 23.43 3.56
C GLU A 211 -36.02 24.56 3.80
N GLY A 212 -36.39 25.78 3.39
CA GLY A 212 -35.54 26.96 3.55
C GLY A 212 -34.22 26.91 2.76
N LYS A 213 -34.15 26.10 1.68
CA LYS A 213 -32.92 25.87 0.89
C LYS A 213 -31.77 25.26 1.70
N ARG A 214 -32.08 24.49 2.75
CA ARG A 214 -31.09 23.82 3.61
C ARG A 214 -31.32 22.30 3.62
N PRO A 215 -30.80 21.57 2.62
CA PRO A 215 -31.00 20.14 2.51
C PRO A 215 -30.41 19.40 3.70
N ARG A 216 -31.21 18.57 4.36
CA ARG A 216 -30.77 17.70 5.45
C ARG A 216 -31.51 16.38 5.44
N ALA A 217 -30.86 15.35 5.94
CA ALA A 217 -31.43 14.02 6.17
C ALA A 217 -30.72 13.35 7.36
N ARG A 218 -31.15 12.14 7.70
CA ARG A 218 -30.42 11.24 8.58
C ARG A 218 -29.78 10.13 7.75
N LEU A 219 -28.47 9.97 7.85
CA LEU A 219 -27.77 8.81 7.34
C LEU A 219 -27.76 7.74 8.43
N VAL A 220 -28.41 6.61 8.16
CA VAL A 220 -28.43 5.44 9.03
C VAL A 220 -27.39 4.46 8.49
N VAL A 221 -26.40 4.11 9.29
CA VAL A 221 -25.37 3.13 8.95
C VAL A 221 -25.51 1.93 9.86
N ARG A 222 -25.61 0.74 9.26
CA ARG A 222 -25.68 -0.55 9.94
C ARG A 222 -24.47 -1.39 9.57
N LEU A 223 -23.82 -1.94 10.58
CA LEU A 223 -22.73 -2.90 10.47
C LEU A 223 -23.15 -4.15 11.26
N GLY A 224 -23.76 -5.11 10.56
CA GLY A 224 -24.39 -6.27 11.15
C GLY A 224 -25.41 -5.91 12.25
N GLY A 225 -25.11 -6.24 13.52
CA GLY A 225 -26.01 -5.97 14.65
C GLY A 225 -26.04 -4.52 15.13
N ASP A 226 -25.00 -3.73 14.85
CA ASP A 226 -24.88 -2.34 15.31
C ASP A 226 -25.46 -1.36 14.30
N THR A 227 -26.22 -0.38 14.78
CA THR A 227 -26.84 0.67 13.95
C THR A 227 -26.62 2.03 14.59
N ALA A 228 -26.23 3.02 13.79
CA ALA A 228 -26.10 4.41 14.22
C ALA A 228 -26.65 5.38 13.19
N GLU A 229 -27.24 6.48 13.68
CA GLU A 229 -27.77 7.56 12.85
C GLU A 229 -26.91 8.81 12.96
N TYR A 230 -26.77 9.53 11.85
CA TYR A 230 -26.00 10.77 11.77
C TYR A 230 -26.77 11.81 10.97
N SER A 231 -26.68 13.08 11.37
CA SER A 231 -27.26 14.18 10.58
C SER A 231 -26.37 14.42 9.36
N ILE A 232 -26.92 14.30 8.14
CA ILE A 232 -26.23 14.68 6.91
C ILE A 232 -26.87 15.93 6.32
N ARG A 233 -26.06 16.92 5.92
CA ARG A 233 -26.55 18.19 5.38
C ARG A 233 -25.71 18.67 4.20
N LEU A 234 -26.33 19.48 3.34
CA LEU A 234 -25.62 20.26 2.33
C LEU A 234 -25.49 21.71 2.84
N ARG A 235 -24.26 22.13 3.14
CA ARG A 235 -23.92 23.50 3.56
C ARG A 235 -23.62 24.38 2.34
N GLU A 236 -23.44 25.68 2.60
CA GLU A 236 -22.96 26.64 1.60
C GLU A 236 -21.66 26.14 0.93
N GLY A 237 -21.49 26.44 -0.36
CA GLY A 237 -20.36 25.94 -1.15
C GLY A 237 -20.50 24.48 -1.60
N ASN A 238 -21.68 23.86 -1.46
CA ASN A 238 -21.97 22.45 -1.80
C ASN A 238 -21.17 21.45 -0.95
N ALA A 239 -20.85 21.80 0.29
CA ALA A 239 -20.18 20.90 1.22
C ALA A 239 -21.20 19.93 1.84
N VAL A 240 -21.00 18.64 1.61
CA VAL A 240 -21.70 17.57 2.34
C VAL A 240 -20.99 17.37 3.68
N VAL A 241 -21.71 17.54 4.78
CA VAL A 241 -21.19 17.36 6.14
C VAL A 241 -22.06 16.36 6.86
N LEU A 242 -21.41 15.44 7.56
CA LEU A 242 -22.06 14.47 8.44
C LEU A 242 -21.68 14.77 9.89
N GLU A 243 -22.69 14.85 10.76
CA GLU A 243 -22.56 15.40 12.11
C GLU A 243 -23.28 14.53 13.15
N PHE A 244 -22.69 14.45 14.35
CA PHE A 244 -23.34 13.89 15.53
C PHE A 244 -22.87 14.62 16.79
N ASN A 245 -23.78 14.83 17.75
CA ASN A 245 -23.50 15.51 19.03
C ASN A 245 -24.17 14.76 20.18
N THR A 246 -23.48 14.58 21.31
CA THR A 246 -24.02 13.96 22.53
C THR A 246 -23.31 14.50 23.77
N THR A 247 -23.91 14.32 24.94
CA THR A 247 -23.27 14.60 26.23
C THR A 247 -22.61 13.35 26.82
N ARG A 248 -22.74 12.19 26.16
CA ARG A 248 -22.17 10.92 26.60
C ARG A 248 -20.96 10.55 25.74
N ARG A 249 -19.75 10.63 26.31
CA ARG A 249 -18.50 10.31 25.61
C ARG A 249 -18.53 8.91 24.97
N GLU A 250 -19.00 7.91 25.72
CA GLU A 250 -19.06 6.52 25.25
C GLU A 250 -19.92 6.34 24.00
N GLU A 251 -21.00 7.13 23.88
CA GLU A 251 -21.87 7.09 22.72
C GLU A 251 -21.20 7.72 21.49
N ALA A 252 -20.50 8.85 21.66
CA ALA A 252 -19.71 9.48 20.60
C ALA A 252 -18.61 8.52 20.10
N GLU A 253 -17.86 7.92 21.01
CA GLU A 253 -16.79 6.97 20.65
C GLU A 253 -17.33 5.73 19.93
N ARG A 254 -18.46 5.17 20.37
CA ARG A 254 -19.12 4.05 19.70
C ARG A 254 -19.56 4.41 18.28
N ARG A 255 -20.22 5.56 18.10
CA ARG A 255 -20.68 5.99 16.76
C ARG A 255 -19.50 6.35 15.85
N ALA A 256 -18.43 6.94 16.38
CA ALA A 256 -17.23 7.19 15.61
C ALA A 256 -16.53 5.88 15.22
N ALA A 257 -16.49 4.89 16.11
CA ALA A 257 -15.96 3.55 15.83
C ALA A 257 -16.73 2.84 14.70
N LEU A 258 -18.05 2.99 14.62
CA LEU A 258 -18.85 2.46 13.52
C LEU A 258 -18.51 3.12 12.17
N LEU A 259 -18.40 4.45 12.13
CA LEU A 259 -17.98 5.18 10.92
C LEU A 259 -16.58 4.76 10.47
N ARG A 260 -15.67 4.69 11.43
CA ARG A 260 -14.32 4.18 11.27
C ARG A 260 -14.32 2.77 10.67
N ALA A 261 -15.09 1.84 11.23
CA ALA A 261 -15.19 0.47 10.72
C ALA A 261 -15.68 0.38 9.27
N VAL A 262 -16.56 1.29 8.82
CA VAL A 262 -16.97 1.38 7.41
C VAL A 262 -16.04 2.25 6.55
N GLY A 263 -14.84 2.55 7.03
CA GLY A 263 -13.75 3.21 6.31
C GLY A 263 -13.81 4.74 6.27
N VAL A 264 -14.72 5.36 7.04
CA VAL A 264 -14.82 6.81 7.18
C VAL A 264 -13.86 7.27 8.27
N LYS A 265 -12.95 8.19 7.95
CA LYS A 265 -12.07 8.81 8.95
C LYS A 265 -12.90 9.74 9.86
N ALA A 266 -13.35 9.22 10.99
CA ALA A 266 -14.14 9.94 11.99
C ALA A 266 -13.35 10.09 13.31
N GLU A 267 -13.27 11.32 13.80
CA GLU A 267 -12.64 11.70 15.06
C GLU A 267 -13.70 12.23 16.03
N VAL A 268 -13.45 12.09 17.34
CA VAL A 268 -14.34 12.56 18.40
C VAL A 268 -13.70 13.75 19.07
N ASP A 269 -14.36 14.90 18.99
CA ASP A 269 -13.91 16.14 19.57
C ASP A 269 -14.82 16.60 20.71
N LYS A 270 -14.30 17.47 21.56
CA LYS A 270 -14.98 18.00 22.74
C LYS A 270 -15.04 19.52 22.70
N TYR A 271 -16.23 20.09 22.92
CA TYR A 271 -16.38 21.52 23.14
C TYR A 271 -17.29 21.80 24.35
N TYR A 272 -17.10 22.97 24.96
CA TYR A 272 -17.92 23.41 26.08
C TYR A 272 -19.11 24.24 25.57
N ASP A 273 -20.33 23.74 25.76
CA ASP A 273 -21.55 24.45 25.40
C ASP A 273 -21.95 25.38 26.54
N LYS A 274 -21.62 26.67 26.39
CA LYS A 274 -21.94 27.72 27.37
C LYS A 274 -23.44 27.85 27.65
N SER A 275 -24.29 27.59 26.65
CA SER A 275 -25.75 27.71 26.80
C SER A 275 -26.35 26.56 27.62
N ARG A 276 -25.68 25.41 27.64
CA ARG A 276 -26.10 24.20 28.37
C ARG A 276 -25.27 23.92 29.62
N GLY A 277 -24.24 24.73 29.89
CA GLY A 277 -23.36 24.61 31.05
C GLY A 277 -22.60 23.28 31.14
N ARG A 278 -22.34 22.61 30.01
CA ARG A 278 -21.75 21.27 30.00
C ARG A 278 -20.93 20.98 28.76
N ASP A 279 -20.07 19.98 28.90
CA ASP A 279 -19.29 19.43 27.81
C ASP A 279 -20.17 18.67 26.81
N VAL A 280 -19.93 18.91 25.52
CA VAL A 280 -20.56 18.21 24.41
C VAL A 280 -19.47 17.54 23.58
N TRP A 281 -19.69 16.26 23.29
CA TRP A 281 -18.86 15.44 22.41
C TRP A 281 -19.49 15.42 21.02
N HIS A 282 -18.67 15.60 20.00
CA HIS A 282 -19.14 15.70 18.62
C HIS A 282 -18.26 14.95 17.63
N ILE A 283 -18.87 14.61 16.50
CA ILE A 283 -18.25 14.02 15.34
C ILE A 283 -18.63 14.91 14.16
N ASP A 284 -17.63 15.40 13.43
CA ASP A 284 -17.80 16.16 12.19
C ASP A 284 -16.99 15.50 11.07
N VAL A 285 -17.68 15.09 9.99
CA VAL A 285 -17.05 14.41 8.84
C VAL A 285 -17.27 15.23 7.58
N SER A 286 -16.16 15.51 6.88
CA SER A 286 -16.15 16.29 5.65
C SER A 286 -16.59 15.49 4.42
N THR A 287 -16.93 16.20 3.34
CA THR A 287 -17.29 15.59 2.04
C THR A 287 -16.22 14.66 1.52
N ASN A 288 -14.94 15.01 1.67
CA ASN A 288 -13.83 14.20 1.18
C ASN A 288 -13.63 12.95 2.03
N ALA A 289 -13.81 13.04 3.35
CA ALA A 289 -13.74 11.88 4.24
C ALA A 289 -14.88 10.88 3.97
N LEU A 290 -16.09 11.36 3.65
CA LEU A 290 -17.21 10.51 3.22
C LEU A 290 -17.01 9.92 1.82
N ALA A 291 -16.33 10.65 0.94
CA ALA A 291 -16.07 10.20 -0.41
C ALA A 291 -14.84 9.28 -0.50
N ALA A 292 -14.05 9.13 0.56
CA ALA A 292 -12.81 8.37 0.53
C ALA A 292 -13.02 6.95 -0.01
N GLU A 293 -12.03 6.45 -0.75
CA GLU A 293 -12.11 5.13 -1.37
C GLU A 293 -12.07 4.01 -0.32
N SER A 294 -11.50 4.28 0.86
CA SER A 294 -11.61 3.42 2.04
C SER A 294 -13.05 3.20 2.50
N VAL A 295 -13.95 4.15 2.23
CA VAL A 295 -15.35 4.09 2.68
C VAL A 295 -16.07 2.95 1.96
N HIS A 296 -16.89 2.20 2.69
CA HIS A 296 -17.68 1.13 2.09
C HIS A 296 -18.66 1.66 1.03
N GLU A 297 -18.84 0.92 -0.07
CA GLU A 297 -19.64 1.36 -1.23
C GLU A 297 -21.09 1.72 -0.84
N ALA A 298 -21.71 0.95 0.06
CA ALA A 298 -23.05 1.22 0.56
C ALA A 298 -23.19 2.64 1.15
N VAL A 299 -22.21 3.08 1.94
CA VAL A 299 -22.19 4.42 2.54
C VAL A 299 -22.05 5.49 1.46
N ARG A 300 -21.14 5.30 0.49
CA ARG A 300 -20.98 6.25 -0.63
C ARG A 300 -22.23 6.33 -1.51
N LYS A 301 -22.90 5.21 -1.78
CA LYS A 301 -24.19 5.16 -2.51
C LYS A 301 -25.29 5.91 -1.78
N ALA A 302 -25.41 5.72 -0.46
CA ALA A 302 -26.37 6.47 0.34
C ALA A 302 -26.10 7.99 0.30
N VAL A 303 -24.84 8.43 0.33
CA VAL A 303 -24.50 9.86 0.17
C VAL A 303 -24.77 10.36 -1.25
N ALA A 304 -24.53 9.55 -2.29
CA ALA A 304 -24.89 9.89 -3.67
C ALA A 304 -26.40 10.04 -3.86
N GLU A 305 -27.20 9.21 -3.19
CA GLU A 305 -28.67 9.34 -3.15
C GLU A 305 -29.09 10.67 -2.48
N PHE A 306 -28.38 11.11 -1.44
CA PHE A 306 -28.64 12.40 -0.78
C PHE A 306 -28.42 13.56 -1.75
N LEU A 307 -27.33 13.51 -2.52
CA LEU A 307 -27.03 14.50 -3.55
C LEU A 307 -28.07 14.50 -4.68
N LYS A 308 -28.56 13.32 -5.07
CA LYS A 308 -29.63 13.19 -6.07
C LYS A 308 -30.92 13.88 -5.58
N LYS A 309 -31.32 13.64 -4.33
CA LYS A 309 -32.47 14.32 -3.69
C LYS A 309 -32.26 15.84 -3.59
N CYS A 310 -31.05 16.31 -3.29
CA CYS A 310 -30.72 17.74 -3.28
C CYS A 310 -30.88 18.41 -4.65
N ARG A 311 -30.51 17.70 -5.73
CA ARG A 311 -30.69 18.15 -7.11
C ARG A 311 -32.17 18.20 -7.49
N GLU A 312 -32.92 17.14 -7.18
CA GLU A 312 -34.37 17.07 -7.44
C GLU A 312 -35.14 18.18 -6.71
N ALA A 313 -34.68 18.58 -5.52
CA ALA A 313 -35.22 19.71 -4.76
C ALA A 313 -34.78 21.09 -5.28
N GLY A 314 -33.98 21.16 -6.36
CA GLY A 314 -33.52 22.42 -6.97
C GLY A 314 -32.48 23.20 -6.16
N VAL A 315 -31.89 22.60 -5.10
CA VAL A 315 -30.89 23.27 -4.26
C VAL A 315 -29.46 23.07 -4.80
N LEU A 316 -29.22 21.97 -5.53
CA LEU A 316 -27.93 21.63 -6.11
C LEU A 316 -27.99 21.70 -7.63
N GLY A 317 -27.20 22.59 -8.25
CA GLY A 317 -27.12 22.72 -9.71
C GLY A 317 -26.51 21.49 -10.40
N GLU A 318 -26.87 21.28 -11.66
CA GLU A 318 -26.48 20.09 -12.45
C GLU A 318 -24.96 19.86 -12.53
N GLU A 319 -24.18 20.92 -12.73
CA GLU A 319 -22.72 20.81 -12.79
C GLU A 319 -22.11 20.42 -11.43
N ALA A 320 -22.59 21.03 -10.36
CA ALA A 320 -22.16 20.72 -8.99
C ALA A 320 -22.57 19.30 -8.59
N TYR A 321 -23.77 18.86 -8.97
CA TYR A 321 -24.23 17.48 -8.80
C TYR A 321 -23.33 16.50 -9.54
N ARG A 322 -23.12 16.67 -10.86
CA ARG A 322 -22.27 15.77 -11.65
C ARG A 322 -20.87 15.62 -11.05
N ARG A 323 -20.27 16.73 -10.62
CA ARG A 323 -18.95 16.74 -9.97
C ARG A 323 -18.93 15.96 -8.66
N LEU A 324 -19.96 16.14 -7.81
CA LEU A 324 -20.03 15.48 -6.50
C LEU A 324 -20.44 14.01 -6.62
N ALA A 325 -21.44 13.68 -7.43
CA ALA A 325 -21.88 12.31 -7.69
C ALA A 325 -20.71 11.47 -8.22
N ALA A 326 -19.98 11.97 -9.22
CA ALA A 326 -18.79 11.28 -9.75
C ALA A 326 -17.69 11.07 -8.69
N LYS A 327 -17.59 11.97 -7.69
CA LYS A 327 -16.65 11.82 -6.57
C LYS A 327 -17.04 10.63 -5.67
N PHE A 328 -18.32 10.49 -5.35
CA PHE A 328 -18.81 9.40 -4.49
C PHE A 328 -18.92 8.06 -5.23
N GLU A 329 -19.22 8.06 -6.53
CA GLU A 329 -19.23 6.85 -7.36
C GLU A 329 -17.84 6.22 -7.48
N ARG A 330 -16.81 7.04 -7.77
CA ARG A 330 -15.45 6.55 -8.01
C ARG A 330 -14.67 6.26 -6.74
N GLY A 331 -15.05 6.87 -5.61
CA GLY A 331 -14.22 6.92 -4.41
C GLY A 331 -13.06 7.92 -4.57
N MET A 332 -12.74 8.64 -3.50
CA MET A 332 -11.67 9.61 -3.44
C MET A 332 -10.38 8.89 -2.99
N PRO A 333 -9.32 8.86 -3.82
CA PRO A 333 -8.08 8.15 -3.47
C PRO A 333 -7.47 8.66 -2.16
N GLU A 334 -6.60 7.87 -1.52
CA GLU A 334 -5.83 8.30 -0.32
C GLU A 334 -5.02 9.59 -0.54
N TRP A 335 -4.63 9.87 -1.79
CA TRP A 335 -4.02 11.13 -2.21
C TRP A 335 -4.92 12.35 -1.95
N GLY A 336 -6.23 12.15 -1.76
CA GLY A 336 -7.19 13.09 -1.20
C GLY A 336 -7.05 14.51 -1.73
N GLU A 337 -6.53 15.40 -0.88
CA GLU A 337 -6.40 16.84 -1.09
C GLU A 337 -5.08 17.27 -1.75
N VAL A 338 -4.13 16.35 -1.91
CA VAL A 338 -2.83 16.62 -2.55
C VAL A 338 -3.02 16.67 -4.06
N ARG A 339 -3.31 17.87 -4.57
CA ARG A 339 -3.52 18.12 -6.00
C ARG A 339 -2.28 18.72 -6.62
N PHE A 340 -1.47 17.88 -7.27
CA PHE A 340 -0.39 18.37 -8.09
C PHE A 340 -0.94 19.13 -9.30
N SER A 341 -0.46 20.35 -9.50
CA SER A 341 -0.61 21.05 -10.77
C SER A 341 0.36 20.45 -11.79
N VAL A 342 -0.12 20.26 -13.01
CA VAL A 342 0.69 19.80 -14.15
C VAL A 342 0.71 20.90 -15.20
N ARG A 343 1.89 21.29 -15.68
CA ARG A 343 2.03 22.28 -16.76
C ARG A 343 3.31 22.05 -17.55
N LEU A 344 3.43 22.70 -18.71
CA LEU A 344 4.70 22.79 -19.43
C LEU A 344 5.44 24.06 -19.02
N THR A 345 6.75 23.95 -18.82
CA THR A 345 7.65 25.10 -18.67
C THR A 345 7.83 25.81 -20.01
N GLY A 346 8.43 27.02 -20.01
CA GLY A 346 8.78 27.72 -21.26
C GLY A 346 9.75 26.94 -22.16
N SER A 347 10.49 25.97 -21.60
CA SER A 347 11.33 25.02 -22.35
C SER A 347 10.59 23.77 -22.84
N GLY A 348 9.29 23.64 -22.54
CA GLY A 348 8.48 22.48 -22.86
C GLY A 348 8.64 21.27 -21.93
N ALA A 349 9.37 21.39 -20.83
CA ALA A 349 9.48 20.29 -19.85
C ALA A 349 8.19 20.20 -19.02
N VAL A 350 7.79 18.99 -18.63
CA VAL A 350 6.63 18.80 -17.74
C VAL A 350 7.03 19.17 -16.31
N GLU A 351 6.31 20.14 -15.74
CA GLU A 351 6.42 20.51 -14.33
C GLU A 351 5.20 19.98 -13.56
N VAL A 352 5.47 19.15 -12.55
CA VAL A 352 4.46 18.62 -11.61
C VAL A 352 4.75 19.14 -10.21
N VAL A 353 3.91 20.06 -9.72
CA VAL A 353 4.12 20.78 -8.45
C VAL A 353 2.84 20.86 -7.64
N TYR A 354 2.93 20.54 -6.37
CA TYR A 354 1.93 20.83 -5.35
C TYR A 354 2.40 22.00 -4.47
N ARG A 355 1.52 22.98 -4.24
CA ARG A 355 1.78 24.12 -3.34
C ARG A 355 0.86 24.00 -2.12
N PRO A 356 1.35 23.44 -1.00
CA PRO A 356 0.55 23.28 0.20
C PRO A 356 0.26 24.64 0.86
N GLN A 357 -0.96 24.80 1.37
CA GLN A 357 -1.38 26.01 2.11
C GLN A 357 -1.12 25.92 3.62
N SER A 358 -0.67 24.75 4.12
CA SER A 358 -0.35 24.53 5.53
C SER A 358 0.78 23.50 5.71
N PRO A 359 1.54 23.54 6.82
CA PRO A 359 2.53 22.51 7.16
C PRO A 359 1.95 21.09 7.20
N GLN A 360 0.72 20.92 7.68
CA GLN A 360 0.06 19.60 7.71
C GLN A 360 -0.18 19.05 6.30
N SER A 361 -0.61 19.93 5.36
CA SER A 361 -0.80 19.55 3.96
C SER A 361 0.51 19.21 3.27
N PHE A 362 1.60 19.89 3.65
CA PHE A 362 2.95 19.62 3.18
C PHE A 362 3.43 18.24 3.65
N SER A 363 3.41 17.98 4.96
CA SER A 363 3.86 16.71 5.54
C SER A 363 3.12 15.52 4.95
N LYS A 364 1.80 15.65 4.78
CA LYS A 364 0.98 14.62 4.12
C LYS A 364 1.44 14.30 2.70
N ALA A 365 1.74 15.31 1.88
CA ALA A 365 2.20 15.10 0.51
C ALA A 365 3.57 14.41 0.46
N VAL A 366 4.48 14.80 1.36
CA VAL A 366 5.82 14.19 1.48
C VAL A 366 5.71 12.73 1.95
N GLU A 367 4.88 12.45 2.97
CA GLU A 367 4.66 11.10 3.49
C GLU A 367 4.06 10.16 2.44
N LEU A 368 3.10 10.63 1.64
CA LEU A 368 2.51 9.83 0.57
C LEU A 368 3.54 9.45 -0.50
N LEU A 369 4.40 10.39 -0.91
CA LEU A 369 5.49 10.10 -1.87
C LEU A 369 6.53 9.16 -1.26
N ARG A 370 6.97 9.38 -0.01
CA ARG A 370 7.89 8.46 0.68
C ARG A 370 7.28 7.07 0.87
N GLY A 371 5.97 6.98 1.10
CA GLY A 371 5.22 5.73 1.17
C GLY A 371 5.22 4.91 -0.12
N LEU A 372 5.48 5.54 -1.28
CA LEU A 372 5.71 4.86 -2.55
C LEU A 372 7.17 4.35 -2.70
N GLY A 373 8.05 4.63 -1.74
CA GLY A 373 9.49 4.42 -1.89
C GLY A 373 10.20 5.57 -2.63
N MET A 374 9.52 6.70 -2.87
CA MET A 374 10.15 7.86 -3.50
C MET A 374 11.07 8.58 -2.51
N ARG A 375 12.22 9.08 -3.00
CA ARG A 375 13.21 9.76 -2.17
C ARG A 375 13.26 11.24 -2.50
N ASP A 376 13.29 12.09 -1.48
CA ASP A 376 13.48 13.54 -1.59
C ASP A 376 14.90 14.02 -1.29
N SER A 377 15.72 13.13 -0.74
CA SER A 377 17.13 13.34 -0.50
C SER A 377 17.92 12.11 -0.93
N CYS A 378 19.24 12.24 -0.86
CA CYS A 378 20.16 11.29 -1.43
C CYS A 378 21.11 10.74 -0.34
N GLU A 379 21.00 9.46 -0.04
CA GLU A 379 21.98 8.72 0.77
C GLU A 379 23.00 8.07 -0.19
N GLY A 380 24.12 8.75 -0.44
CA GLY A 380 25.19 8.33 -1.38
C GLY A 380 25.27 9.18 -2.65
N VAL A 381 26.28 8.98 -3.51
CA VAL A 381 26.46 9.83 -4.71
C VAL A 381 25.52 9.40 -5.84
N TRP A 382 25.18 8.11 -5.97
CA TRP A 382 24.45 7.57 -7.13
C TRP A 382 22.94 7.36 -6.96
N CYS A 383 22.37 7.77 -5.84
CA CYS A 383 20.91 7.79 -5.69
C CYS A 383 20.24 8.82 -6.61
N VAL A 384 18.97 8.59 -6.92
CA VAL A 384 18.14 9.49 -7.74
C VAL A 384 17.11 10.15 -6.84
N VAL A 385 17.00 11.48 -6.94
CA VAL A 385 15.99 12.25 -6.22
C VAL A 385 14.70 12.22 -7.04
N HIS A 386 13.65 11.65 -6.47
CA HIS A 386 12.35 11.47 -7.11
C HIS A 386 11.45 12.70 -6.93
N PHE A 387 11.62 13.45 -5.86
CA PHE A 387 10.91 14.71 -5.65
C PHE A 387 11.73 15.69 -4.82
N THR A 388 11.42 16.97 -4.88
CA THR A 388 12.03 18.00 -4.03
C THR A 388 10.92 18.68 -3.25
N ALA A 389 11.15 18.91 -1.95
CA ALA A 389 10.13 19.45 -1.06
C ALA A 389 10.71 20.61 -0.23
N ARG A 390 9.94 21.70 -0.11
CA ARG A 390 10.20 22.82 0.79
C ARG A 390 8.97 23.07 1.64
N GLU A 391 9.12 22.98 2.96
CA GLU A 391 8.03 23.24 3.89
C GLU A 391 7.63 24.73 3.83
N PRO A 392 6.33 25.07 3.87
CA PRO A 392 5.89 26.45 3.99
C PRO A 392 6.30 27.04 5.36
N ARG A 393 6.82 28.27 5.37
CA ARG A 393 7.15 29.04 6.59
C ARG A 393 6.42 30.38 6.55
N GLU A 394 6.39 31.13 7.67
CA GLU A 394 5.77 32.46 7.68
C GLU A 394 6.36 33.34 6.56
N GLY A 395 5.51 33.77 5.62
CA GLY A 395 5.91 34.58 4.48
C GLY A 395 6.57 33.83 3.31
N GLU A 396 6.84 32.52 3.42
CA GLU A 396 7.46 31.72 2.36
C GLU A 396 6.54 30.59 1.87
N GLU A 397 6.25 30.57 0.57
CA GLU A 397 5.48 29.49 -0.05
C GLU A 397 6.25 28.15 0.01
N GLY A 398 5.61 27.13 0.56
CA GLY A 398 6.08 25.74 0.46
C GLY A 398 5.79 25.14 -0.91
N PHE A 399 6.49 24.05 -1.25
CA PHE A 399 6.18 23.25 -2.43
C PHE A 399 6.60 21.79 -2.28
N VAL A 400 5.96 20.93 -3.05
CA VAL A 400 6.41 19.55 -3.32
C VAL A 400 6.41 19.37 -4.84
N ARG A 401 7.58 19.13 -5.43
CA ARG A 401 7.78 19.01 -6.87
C ARG A 401 8.27 17.61 -7.21
N ILE A 402 7.59 16.92 -8.11
CA ILE A 402 8.04 15.62 -8.63
C ILE A 402 9.05 15.87 -9.75
N THR A 403 10.21 15.21 -9.69
CA THR A 403 11.25 15.36 -10.72
C THR A 403 10.92 14.54 -11.95
N ALA A 404 11.58 14.81 -13.09
CA ALA A 404 11.48 13.98 -14.29
C ALA A 404 11.77 12.48 -14.01
N HIS A 405 12.79 12.19 -13.19
CA HIS A 405 13.07 10.84 -12.73
C HIS A 405 11.97 10.29 -11.82
N GLY A 406 11.38 11.13 -10.95
CA GLY A 406 10.23 10.74 -10.13
C GLY A 406 9.02 10.35 -10.96
N LEU A 407 8.73 11.07 -12.05
CA LEU A 407 7.66 10.71 -12.99
C LEU A 407 7.92 9.35 -13.64
N ARG A 408 9.14 9.11 -14.13
CA ARG A 408 9.53 7.77 -14.64
C ARG A 408 9.39 6.70 -13.58
N TYR A 409 9.86 6.96 -12.37
CA TYR A 409 9.77 6.00 -11.28
C TYR A 409 8.30 5.70 -10.89
N ILE A 410 7.41 6.68 -10.96
CA ILE A 410 5.95 6.45 -10.82
C ILE A 410 5.45 5.52 -11.93
N GLY A 411 5.86 5.73 -13.18
CA GLY A 411 5.53 4.84 -14.30
C GLY A 411 6.04 3.41 -14.07
N TRP A 412 7.28 3.28 -13.61
CA TRP A 412 7.87 1.99 -13.25
C TRP A 412 7.10 1.31 -12.12
N LEU A 413 6.83 2.01 -11.01
CA LEU A 413 6.08 1.48 -9.86
C LEU A 413 4.67 1.05 -10.24
N ALA A 414 4.00 1.79 -11.12
CA ALA A 414 2.64 1.47 -11.57
C ALA A 414 2.57 0.11 -12.30
N LEU A 415 3.65 -0.28 -13.00
CA LEU A 415 3.72 -1.53 -13.73
C LEU A 415 4.37 -2.66 -12.93
N HIS A 416 5.50 -2.37 -12.28
CA HIS A 416 6.42 -3.35 -11.66
C HIS A 416 6.46 -3.31 -10.13
N GLY A 417 5.78 -2.34 -9.50
CA GLY A 417 5.72 -2.25 -8.04
C GLY A 417 5.09 -3.49 -7.40
N GLU A 418 5.42 -3.73 -6.13
CA GLU A 418 4.86 -4.84 -5.34
C GLU A 418 3.84 -4.33 -4.31
N GLY A 419 2.82 -5.14 -4.04
CA GLY A 419 1.78 -4.81 -3.07
C GLY A 419 1.06 -3.50 -3.40
N GLY A 420 0.66 -2.74 -2.36
CA GLY A 420 -0.07 -1.49 -2.58
C GLY A 420 0.77 -0.33 -3.10
N ALA A 421 2.11 -0.44 -3.20
CA ALA A 421 2.92 0.57 -3.88
C ALA A 421 2.55 0.67 -5.36
N ARG A 422 2.25 -0.47 -6.01
CA ARG A 422 1.80 -0.52 -7.41
C ARG A 422 0.49 0.20 -7.62
N GLU A 423 -0.52 -0.15 -6.81
CA GLU A 423 -1.85 0.46 -6.90
C GLU A 423 -1.80 1.95 -6.58
N LYS A 424 -1.05 2.36 -5.55
CA LYS A 424 -0.89 3.77 -5.18
C LYS A 424 -0.18 4.57 -6.28
N ALA A 425 0.84 3.99 -6.93
CA ALA A 425 1.54 4.62 -8.06
C ALA A 425 0.66 4.71 -9.31
N GLN A 426 -0.09 3.66 -9.65
CA GLN A 426 -1.05 3.66 -10.75
C GLN A 426 -2.11 4.76 -10.56
N ARG A 427 -2.62 4.93 -9.33
CA ARG A 427 -3.58 6.00 -8.99
C ARG A 427 -2.98 7.39 -9.11
N LEU A 428 -1.75 7.59 -8.62
CA LEU A 428 -1.03 8.86 -8.78
C LEU A 428 -0.82 9.18 -10.25
N LYS A 429 -0.38 8.19 -11.05
CA LYS A 429 -0.22 8.32 -12.51
C LYS A 429 -1.51 8.77 -13.20
N GLU A 430 -2.63 8.11 -12.92
CA GLU A 430 -3.94 8.47 -13.49
C GLU A 430 -4.41 9.86 -13.08
N MET A 431 -4.18 10.26 -11.83
CA MET A 431 -4.51 11.59 -11.35
C MET A 431 -3.73 12.67 -12.10
N LEU A 432 -2.42 12.47 -12.27
CA LEU A 432 -1.57 13.41 -13.00
C LEU A 432 -1.95 13.51 -14.48
N LEU A 433 -2.26 12.39 -15.13
CA LEU A 433 -2.74 12.38 -16.52
C LEU A 433 -4.07 13.13 -16.68
N LYS A 434 -5.01 12.96 -15.75
CA LYS A 434 -6.29 13.70 -15.74
C LYS A 434 -6.08 15.20 -15.55
N GLU A 435 -5.14 15.61 -14.70
CA GLU A 435 -4.83 17.03 -14.53
C GLU A 435 -4.11 17.60 -15.76
N ALA A 436 -3.23 16.84 -16.38
CA ALA A 436 -2.56 17.22 -17.62
C ALA A 436 -3.57 17.37 -18.78
N GLU A 437 -4.56 16.47 -18.88
CA GLU A 437 -5.63 16.53 -19.87
C GLU A 437 -6.41 17.84 -19.80
N ARG A 438 -6.71 18.32 -18.59
CA ARG A 438 -7.37 19.63 -18.37
C ARG A 438 -6.53 20.82 -18.82
N ARG A 439 -5.21 20.64 -18.94
CA ARG A 439 -4.24 21.69 -19.31
C ARG A 439 -3.91 21.67 -20.80
N GLY A 440 -4.31 20.61 -21.51
CA GLY A 440 -4.16 20.45 -22.94
C GLY A 440 -3.57 19.10 -23.32
N GLU A 441 -3.91 18.64 -24.52
CA GLU A 441 -3.47 17.35 -25.06
C GLU A 441 -1.93 17.23 -25.09
N GLU A 442 -1.22 18.30 -25.46
CA GLU A 442 0.24 18.31 -25.47
C GLU A 442 0.85 18.08 -24.08
N VAL A 443 0.24 18.63 -23.03
CA VAL A 443 0.70 18.45 -21.64
C VAL A 443 0.52 16.99 -21.24
N ARG A 444 -0.64 16.40 -21.55
CA ARG A 444 -0.94 14.99 -21.30
C ARG A 444 0.04 14.07 -22.04
N ARG A 445 0.28 14.31 -23.33
CA ARG A 445 1.19 13.53 -24.17
C ARG A 445 2.61 13.51 -23.58
N ARG A 446 3.17 14.67 -23.26
CA ARG A 446 4.52 14.74 -22.67
C ARG A 446 4.60 14.09 -21.29
N LEU A 447 3.57 14.25 -20.46
CA LEU A 447 3.54 13.58 -19.16
C LEU A 447 3.51 12.05 -19.33
N GLU A 448 2.74 11.55 -20.29
CA GLU A 448 2.64 10.12 -20.60
C GLU A 448 3.97 9.54 -21.10
N GLU A 449 4.75 10.30 -21.87
CA GLU A 449 6.10 9.91 -22.29
C GLU A 449 7.02 9.64 -21.11
N TYR A 450 7.02 10.49 -20.07
CA TYR A 450 7.79 10.24 -18.85
C TYR A 450 7.38 8.92 -18.17
N PHE A 451 6.09 8.62 -18.08
CA PHE A 451 5.64 7.36 -17.49
C PHE A 451 6.07 6.16 -18.33
N ARG A 452 5.88 6.23 -19.65
CA ARG A 452 6.27 5.15 -20.58
C ARG A 452 7.78 4.88 -20.56
N GLU A 453 8.61 5.92 -20.43
CA GLU A 453 10.06 5.76 -20.30
C GLU A 453 10.43 4.95 -19.05
N GLY A 454 9.74 5.21 -17.93
CA GLY A 454 9.95 4.49 -16.68
C GLY A 454 9.46 3.04 -16.71
N GLU A 455 8.33 2.77 -17.36
CA GLU A 455 7.79 1.41 -17.54
C GLU A 455 8.78 0.47 -18.25
N GLN A 456 9.67 1.03 -19.08
CA GLN A 456 10.70 0.30 -19.81
C GLN A 456 11.96 0.03 -18.98
N TRP A 457 12.09 0.59 -17.78
CA TRP A 457 13.28 0.39 -16.94
C TRP A 457 13.46 -1.08 -16.56
N GLY A 458 14.69 -1.57 -16.73
CA GLY A 458 15.08 -2.95 -16.47
C GLY A 458 14.38 -4.02 -17.31
N THR A 459 13.65 -3.64 -18.36
CA THR A 459 12.92 -4.60 -19.22
C THR A 459 13.82 -5.25 -20.28
N VAL A 460 14.94 -4.62 -20.62
CA VAL A 460 15.86 -5.09 -21.65
C VAL A 460 17.01 -5.86 -21.00
N LYS A 461 17.23 -7.09 -21.47
CA LYS A 461 18.35 -7.94 -21.06
C LYS A 461 19.22 -8.23 -22.27
N PRO A 462 20.55 -8.06 -22.19
CA PRO A 462 21.46 -8.58 -23.21
C PRO A 462 21.31 -10.11 -23.38
N PRO A 463 21.57 -10.65 -24.58
CA PRO A 463 22.09 -9.96 -25.76
C PRO A 463 21.03 -9.13 -26.53
N ILE A 464 21.45 -8.03 -27.16
CA ILE A 464 20.60 -7.15 -27.98
C ILE A 464 21.21 -7.05 -29.38
N GLU A 465 20.42 -7.36 -30.42
CA GLU A 465 20.86 -7.22 -31.80
C GLU A 465 19.97 -6.24 -32.56
N LYS A 466 20.59 -5.26 -33.23
CA LYS A 466 19.89 -4.21 -33.96
C LYS A 466 20.71 -3.70 -35.14
N GLU A 467 20.04 -3.36 -36.24
CA GLU A 467 20.63 -2.55 -37.31
C GLU A 467 20.38 -1.07 -37.02
N VAL A 468 21.45 -0.27 -37.02
CA VAL A 468 21.42 1.16 -36.75
C VAL A 468 22.10 1.93 -37.86
N GLU A 469 21.64 3.15 -38.11
CA GLU A 469 22.27 4.04 -39.08
C GLU A 469 23.25 4.99 -38.38
N VAL A 470 24.51 4.95 -38.77
CA VAL A 470 25.59 5.80 -38.27
C VAL A 470 26.31 6.41 -39.45
N GLU A 471 26.41 7.75 -39.48
CA GLU A 471 27.07 8.49 -40.58
C GLU A 471 26.56 8.09 -41.98
N GLY A 472 25.25 7.82 -42.11
CA GLY A 472 24.60 7.42 -43.37
C GLY A 472 24.83 5.96 -43.78
N ARG A 473 25.45 5.13 -42.92
CA ARG A 473 25.68 3.70 -43.16
C ARG A 473 24.87 2.85 -42.19
N ARG A 474 24.26 1.79 -42.71
CA ARG A 474 23.61 0.77 -41.87
C ARG A 474 24.65 -0.20 -41.33
N VAL A 475 24.69 -0.34 -40.02
CA VAL A 475 25.63 -1.21 -39.30
C VAL A 475 24.82 -2.11 -38.38
N ARG A 476 25.08 -3.43 -38.44
CA ARG A 476 24.49 -4.39 -37.53
C ARG A 476 25.34 -4.48 -36.26
N VAL A 477 24.69 -4.41 -35.11
CA VAL A 477 25.35 -4.45 -33.80
C VAL A 477 24.69 -5.50 -32.94
N ARG A 478 25.50 -6.36 -32.33
CA ARG A 478 25.09 -7.33 -31.31
C ARG A 478 25.78 -7.00 -29.99
N VAL A 479 25.06 -6.40 -29.05
CA VAL A 479 25.54 -6.23 -27.67
C VAL A 479 25.39 -7.56 -26.96
N GLU A 480 26.50 -8.16 -26.54
CA GLU A 480 26.51 -9.49 -25.92
C GLU A 480 26.32 -9.40 -24.41
N GLU A 481 27.01 -8.47 -23.77
CA GLU A 481 27.06 -8.36 -22.31
C GLU A 481 27.07 -6.89 -21.89
N VAL A 482 26.31 -6.60 -20.83
CA VAL A 482 26.34 -5.30 -20.16
C VAL A 482 26.45 -5.54 -18.66
N GLU A 483 27.45 -4.93 -18.04
CA GLU A 483 27.59 -4.89 -16.59
C GLU A 483 27.51 -3.45 -16.12
N ALA A 484 26.88 -3.21 -14.97
CA ALA A 484 26.87 -1.90 -14.37
C ALA A 484 27.15 -1.97 -12.88
N GLY A 485 27.84 -0.95 -12.36
CA GLY A 485 28.13 -0.83 -10.94
C GLY A 485 28.66 0.55 -10.59
N VAL A 486 28.54 0.91 -9.32
CA VAL A 486 29.16 2.12 -8.77
C VAL A 486 30.58 1.78 -8.33
N LYS A 487 31.56 2.57 -8.78
CA LYS A 487 32.97 2.43 -8.43
C LYS A 487 33.52 3.74 -7.84
N GLN A 488 34.33 3.61 -6.79
CA GLN A 488 35.09 4.73 -6.25
C GLN A 488 36.25 5.08 -7.19
N GLY A 489 36.24 6.28 -7.77
CA GLY A 489 37.37 6.84 -8.49
C GLY A 489 38.33 7.59 -7.56
N LYS A 490 39.42 8.15 -8.12
CA LYS A 490 40.41 8.92 -7.34
C LYS A 490 39.82 10.16 -6.65
N THR A 491 38.82 10.80 -7.26
CA THR A 491 38.26 12.07 -6.79
C THR A 491 36.77 12.01 -6.49
N ARG A 492 36.04 11.04 -7.07
CA ARG A 492 34.59 10.92 -6.97
C ARG A 492 34.10 9.53 -7.36
N GLU A 493 32.91 9.17 -6.90
CA GLU A 493 32.19 7.97 -7.34
C GLU A 493 31.75 8.08 -8.80
N HIS A 494 31.82 6.96 -9.51
CA HIS A 494 31.36 6.84 -10.89
C HIS A 494 30.39 5.66 -11.03
N LEU A 495 29.31 5.86 -11.78
CA LEU A 495 28.55 4.76 -12.36
C LEU A 495 29.32 4.33 -13.60
N VAL A 496 29.73 3.08 -13.63
CA VAL A 496 30.45 2.50 -14.75
C VAL A 496 29.56 1.45 -15.38
N VAL A 497 29.25 1.66 -16.66
CA VAL A 497 28.54 0.69 -17.51
C VAL A 497 29.55 0.12 -18.49
N LYS A 498 29.89 -1.15 -18.31
CA LYS A 498 30.73 -1.90 -19.23
C LYS A 498 29.87 -2.56 -20.28
N ILE A 499 30.31 -2.50 -21.53
CA ILE A 499 29.56 -2.99 -22.69
C ILE A 499 30.52 -3.83 -23.52
N ARG A 500 30.17 -5.09 -23.77
CA ARG A 500 30.80 -5.94 -24.79
C ARG A 500 29.83 -6.11 -25.95
N ALA A 501 30.28 -5.80 -27.15
CA ALA A 501 29.46 -5.88 -28.36
C ALA A 501 30.28 -6.37 -29.55
N LYS A 502 29.58 -6.87 -30.56
CA LYS A 502 30.10 -7.20 -31.88
C LYS A 502 29.49 -6.25 -32.90
N VAL A 503 30.32 -5.62 -33.70
CA VAL A 503 29.89 -4.70 -34.76
C VAL A 503 30.25 -5.32 -36.10
N PHE A 504 29.25 -5.45 -36.97
CA PHE A 504 29.39 -6.08 -38.28
C PHE A 504 29.43 -5.00 -39.36
N GLU A 505 30.58 -4.87 -40.01
CA GLU A 505 30.85 -3.94 -41.11
C GLU A 505 31.05 -4.76 -42.39
N GLY A 506 29.97 -5.02 -43.14
CA GLY A 506 30.01 -5.96 -44.26
C GLY A 506 30.24 -7.40 -43.75
N ASP A 507 31.27 -8.06 -44.28
CA ASP A 507 31.68 -9.42 -43.85
C ASP A 507 32.66 -9.43 -42.67
N SER A 508 33.08 -8.24 -42.19
CA SER A 508 34.02 -8.12 -41.07
C SER A 508 33.27 -7.96 -39.74
N GLU A 509 33.71 -8.73 -38.73
CA GLU A 509 33.23 -8.67 -37.36
C GLU A 509 34.29 -8.06 -36.46
N VAL A 510 33.97 -6.96 -35.78
CA VAL A 510 34.85 -6.32 -34.80
C VAL A 510 34.25 -6.47 -33.41
N THR A 511 34.99 -7.10 -32.49
CA THR A 511 34.62 -7.15 -31.07
C THR A 511 35.03 -5.85 -30.39
N LEU A 512 34.08 -5.25 -29.68
CA LEU A 512 34.21 -3.95 -29.04
C LEU A 512 33.91 -4.07 -27.54
N GLU A 513 34.84 -3.63 -26.72
CA GLU A 513 34.63 -3.45 -25.29
C GLU A 513 34.74 -1.96 -24.93
N LYS A 514 33.70 -1.42 -24.28
CA LYS A 514 33.64 -0.01 -23.88
C LYS A 514 33.14 0.16 -22.47
N GLU A 515 33.63 1.21 -21.82
CA GLU A 515 33.11 1.69 -20.55
C GLU A 515 32.49 3.07 -20.73
N ALA A 516 31.19 3.18 -20.47
CA ALA A 516 30.55 4.46 -20.23
C ALA A 516 30.68 4.80 -18.76
N ARG A 517 31.39 5.89 -18.46
CA ARG A 517 31.62 6.36 -17.09
C ARG A 517 30.82 7.61 -16.86
N PHE A 518 30.00 7.61 -15.82
CA PHE A 518 29.22 8.77 -15.40
C PHE A 518 29.71 9.25 -14.05
N TYR A 519 29.52 10.53 -13.75
CA TYR A 519 29.79 11.19 -12.47
C TYR A 519 28.82 12.34 -12.26
N LYS A 520 28.59 12.71 -11.00
CA LYS A 520 27.86 13.93 -10.65
C LYS A 520 28.82 15.10 -10.46
N LYS A 521 28.47 16.26 -11.00
CA LYS A 521 29.13 17.55 -10.74
C LYS A 521 28.64 18.15 -9.41
N SER A 522 29.31 19.22 -8.96
CA SER A 522 28.77 20.12 -7.94
C SER A 522 27.41 20.66 -8.41
N GLY A 523 26.35 20.40 -7.64
CA GLY A 523 24.96 20.71 -8.03
C GLY A 523 24.14 19.52 -8.54
N GLY A 524 24.73 18.31 -8.62
CA GLY A 524 23.98 17.07 -8.89
C GLY A 524 23.75 16.75 -10.38
N GLU A 525 24.20 17.61 -11.29
CA GLU A 525 24.18 17.36 -12.73
C GLU A 525 24.99 16.10 -13.08
N ILE A 526 24.39 15.20 -13.87
CA ILE A 526 25.03 13.97 -14.33
C ILE A 526 25.76 14.23 -15.65
N MET A 527 27.05 13.91 -15.66
CA MET A 527 27.91 13.95 -16.83
C MET A 527 28.52 12.58 -17.04
N GLY A 528 28.76 12.20 -18.29
CA GLY A 528 29.46 10.96 -18.59
C GLY A 528 30.34 11.07 -19.81
N TYR A 529 31.12 10.03 -20.03
CA TYR A 529 31.94 9.91 -21.22
C TYR A 529 32.27 8.46 -21.56
N VAL A 530 32.56 8.25 -22.85
CA VAL A 530 33.15 7.01 -23.39
C VAL A 530 34.45 7.38 -24.09
N VAL A 531 35.54 6.65 -23.79
CA VAL A 531 36.86 6.94 -24.37
C VAL A 531 36.97 6.33 -25.77
N ILE A 532 37.54 7.11 -26.70
CA ILE A 532 37.83 6.69 -28.07
C ILE A 532 39.35 6.55 -28.26
N HIS A 533 39.79 5.39 -28.72
CA HIS A 533 41.19 5.02 -28.79
C HIS A 533 41.74 5.19 -30.20
N ALA A 534 42.91 5.84 -30.32
CA ALA A 534 43.61 5.94 -31.60
C ALA A 534 44.25 4.61 -32.04
N SER A 535 44.55 3.73 -31.07
CA SER A 535 45.13 2.40 -31.29
C SER A 535 44.09 1.32 -31.57
N ALA A 536 42.80 1.67 -31.62
CA ALA A 536 41.76 0.73 -32.02
C ALA A 536 41.93 0.36 -33.50
N GLU A 537 41.44 -0.82 -33.90
CA GLU A 537 41.45 -1.28 -35.28
C GLU A 537 40.80 -0.26 -36.23
N GLY A 538 41.46 0.13 -37.32
CA GLY A 538 40.97 1.20 -38.20
C GLY A 538 41.08 2.63 -37.63
N GLY A 539 41.70 2.80 -36.46
CA GLY A 539 42.01 4.09 -35.86
C GLY A 539 40.85 4.77 -35.12
N ARG A 540 41.08 6.03 -34.75
CA ARG A 540 40.17 6.82 -33.89
C ARG A 540 38.77 7.01 -34.48
N GLU A 541 38.69 7.23 -35.79
CA GLU A 541 37.41 7.48 -36.48
C GLU A 541 36.54 6.22 -36.54
N ALA A 542 37.15 5.07 -36.85
CA ALA A 542 36.45 3.79 -36.85
C ALA A 542 35.93 3.43 -35.45
N ASP A 543 36.73 3.66 -34.42
CA ASP A 543 36.32 3.44 -33.02
C ASP A 543 35.17 4.37 -32.59
N TYR A 544 35.16 5.62 -33.05
CA TYR A 544 34.05 6.54 -32.83
C TYR A 544 32.76 6.03 -33.51
N ALA A 545 32.83 5.64 -34.78
CA ALA A 545 31.68 5.13 -35.53
C ALA A 545 31.09 3.87 -34.87
N ARG A 546 31.92 2.90 -34.50
CA ARG A 546 31.47 1.68 -33.80
C ARG A 546 30.89 1.98 -32.42
N THR A 547 31.52 2.89 -31.65
CA THR A 547 31.02 3.26 -30.33
C THR A 547 29.65 3.94 -30.42
N THR A 548 29.47 4.86 -31.38
CA THR A 548 28.16 5.51 -31.58
C THR A 548 27.09 4.54 -32.07
N ALA A 549 27.44 3.54 -32.89
CA ALA A 549 26.54 2.45 -33.27
C ALA A 549 26.06 1.64 -32.06
N VAL A 550 26.97 1.29 -31.15
CA VAL A 550 26.63 0.61 -29.90
C VAL A 550 25.75 1.48 -29.00
N LEU A 551 26.09 2.76 -28.82
CA LEU A 551 25.27 3.70 -28.03
C LEU A 551 23.84 3.84 -28.58
N LYS A 552 23.68 3.99 -29.90
CA LYS A 552 22.35 4.00 -30.56
C LYS A 552 21.60 2.70 -30.37
N THR A 553 22.29 1.56 -30.42
CA THR A 553 21.70 0.23 -30.19
C THR A 553 21.11 0.15 -28.78
N LEU A 554 21.77 0.78 -27.80
CA LEU A 554 21.31 0.89 -26.42
C LEU A 554 20.31 2.04 -26.18
N GLY A 555 19.87 2.75 -27.24
CA GLY A 555 18.89 3.84 -27.16
C GLY A 555 19.45 5.19 -26.72
N VAL A 556 20.78 5.35 -26.68
CA VAL A 556 21.43 6.64 -26.43
C VAL A 556 21.57 7.36 -27.77
N ASP A 557 20.74 8.37 -28.03
CA ASP A 557 20.69 9.07 -29.33
C ASP A 557 21.26 10.50 -29.31
N LYS A 558 21.65 11.00 -28.13
CA LYS A 558 22.19 12.36 -27.96
C LYS A 558 23.53 12.31 -27.22
N TRP A 559 24.55 12.92 -27.81
CA TRP A 559 25.90 13.04 -27.23
C TRP A 559 26.64 14.22 -27.85
N ILE A 560 27.77 14.60 -27.24
CA ILE A 560 28.69 15.63 -27.76
C ILE A 560 29.99 14.94 -28.14
N ARG A 561 30.47 15.15 -29.36
CA ARG A 561 31.77 14.64 -29.82
C ARG A 561 32.88 15.54 -29.31
N GLU A 562 33.84 14.98 -28.59
CA GLU A 562 35.05 15.68 -28.14
C GLU A 562 36.31 14.98 -28.65
N LYS A 563 37.45 15.65 -28.55
CA LYS A 563 38.74 15.09 -28.96
C LYS A 563 39.08 13.86 -28.10
N GLY A 564 38.97 12.67 -28.69
CA GLY A 564 39.33 11.39 -28.04
C GLY A 564 38.26 10.82 -27.10
N ARG A 565 37.04 11.38 -27.05
CA ARG A 565 35.94 10.83 -26.26
C ARG A 565 34.57 11.28 -26.77
N ILE A 566 33.55 10.55 -26.38
CA ILE A 566 32.14 10.93 -26.53
C ILE A 566 31.66 11.40 -25.17
N GLN A 567 31.14 12.63 -25.08
CA GLN A 567 30.54 13.15 -23.85
C GLN A 567 29.04 12.86 -23.81
N LEU A 568 28.58 12.38 -22.66
CA LEU A 568 27.22 11.97 -22.36
C LEU A 568 26.62 12.85 -21.25
N THR A 569 25.29 12.92 -21.19
CA THR A 569 24.51 13.67 -20.19
C THR A 569 23.55 12.74 -19.44
N SER A 570 22.73 13.29 -18.54
CA SER A 570 21.69 12.53 -17.81
C SER A 570 20.77 11.71 -18.73
N GLY A 571 20.46 12.22 -19.94
CA GLY A 571 19.61 11.51 -20.90
C GLY A 571 20.20 10.16 -21.36
N ALA A 572 21.53 10.02 -21.36
CA ALA A 572 22.17 8.74 -21.66
C ALA A 572 21.98 7.74 -20.51
N VAL A 573 21.99 8.19 -19.25
CA VAL A 573 21.66 7.33 -18.10
C VAL A 573 20.20 6.90 -18.17
N ASP A 574 19.29 7.83 -18.47
CA ASP A 574 17.85 7.54 -18.65
C ASP A 574 17.60 6.46 -19.72
N ALA A 575 18.33 6.50 -20.84
CA ALA A 575 18.24 5.47 -21.88
C ALA A 575 18.80 4.12 -21.41
N LEU A 576 19.98 4.13 -20.77
CA LEU A 576 20.64 2.91 -20.28
C LEU A 576 19.88 2.24 -19.12
N MET A 577 19.05 2.98 -18.37
CA MET A 577 18.16 2.44 -17.33
C MET A 577 17.16 1.40 -17.85
N ARG A 578 16.91 1.31 -19.17
CA ARG A 578 16.14 0.21 -19.77
C ARG A 578 16.82 -1.15 -19.59
N LEU A 579 18.14 -1.16 -19.44
CA LEU A 579 18.94 -2.36 -19.24
C LEU A 579 18.84 -2.79 -17.77
N GLU A 580 18.47 -4.05 -17.53
CA GLU A 580 18.36 -4.62 -16.18
C GLU A 580 19.61 -4.40 -15.31
N PRO A 581 20.85 -4.63 -15.79
CA PRO A 581 22.05 -4.44 -14.98
C PRO A 581 22.22 -3.00 -14.50
N VAL A 582 21.89 -2.01 -15.34
CA VAL A 582 22.01 -0.58 -15.03
C VAL A 582 20.94 -0.15 -14.03
N CYS A 583 19.70 -0.57 -14.25
CA CYS A 583 18.61 -0.26 -13.34
C CYS A 583 18.82 -0.87 -11.94
N ALA A 584 19.33 -2.10 -11.89
CA ALA A 584 19.70 -2.77 -10.65
C ALA A 584 20.87 -2.09 -9.94
N ALA A 585 21.91 -1.68 -10.68
CA ALA A 585 23.07 -0.98 -10.12
C ALA A 585 22.70 0.36 -9.45
N LEU A 586 21.65 1.02 -9.92
CA LEU A 586 21.12 2.26 -9.35
C LEU A 586 20.05 2.04 -8.27
N GLY A 587 19.77 0.78 -7.91
CA GLY A 587 18.82 0.42 -6.86
C GLY A 587 17.37 0.75 -7.19
N GLN A 588 17.03 0.90 -8.47
CA GLN A 588 15.69 1.26 -8.93
C GLN A 588 14.88 0.02 -9.33
N CYS A 589 15.54 -0.99 -9.92
CA CYS A 589 14.96 -2.29 -10.23
C CYS A 589 15.55 -3.36 -9.30
N ARG A 590 14.77 -4.40 -9.00
CA ARG A 590 15.32 -5.62 -8.39
C ARG A 590 16.04 -6.45 -9.45
N LYS A 591 17.13 -7.11 -9.05
CA LYS A 591 17.72 -8.19 -9.85
C LYS A 591 16.74 -9.34 -9.91
N THR A 592 16.28 -9.69 -11.11
CA THR A 592 15.45 -10.90 -11.37
C THR A 592 16.31 -12.12 -11.57
#